data_AF-A0A060HMM1-F1
#
_entry.id   AF-A0A060HMM1-F1
#
_cell.length_a   1.000
_cell.length_b   1.000
_cell.length_c   1.000
_cell.angle_alpha   90.00
_cell.angle_beta   90.00
_cell.angle_gamma   90.00
#
_symmetry.space_group_name_H-M   'P 1'
#
loop_
_entity.id
_entity.type
_entity.pdbx_description
1 polymer ?
#
loop_
_entity_poly.entity_id
_entity_poly.type
_entity_poly.pdbx_seq_one_letter_code
_entity_poly.pdbx_strand_id
1 'polypeptide(L)' 'MYNKQSCRECGAYLTPHSFCMGCREHVSWECGQCGRIDDYTHVHNYCRAAFKREIVVETVRG' A
#
# COMPACT_ATOMS: atom_id res chain seq x y z
N MET A 1 7.66 -15.87 13.69
CA MET A 1 7.30 -14.44 13.75
C MET A 1 6.95 -14.01 12.34
N TYR A 2 5.71 -13.56 12.08
CA TYR A 2 5.30 -13.09 10.76
C TYR A 2 5.94 -11.72 10.49
N ASN A 3 6.83 -11.64 9.49
CA ASN A 3 7.38 -10.36 9.07
C ASN A 3 6.33 -9.65 8.22
N LYS A 4 5.72 -8.59 8.76
CA LYS A 4 4.73 -7.76 8.05
C LYS A 4 5.27 -7.11 6.76
N GLN A 5 6.57 -7.24 6.50
CA GLN A 5 7.24 -6.72 5.30
C GLN A 5 7.29 -7.75 4.15
N SER A 6 6.76 -8.96 4.33
CA SER A 6 6.78 -10.02 3.32
C SER A 6 5.37 -10.38 2.85
N CYS A 7 5.19 -10.46 1.54
CA CYS A 7 3.93 -10.85 0.92
C CYS A 7 3.54 -12.26 1.35
N ARG A 8 2.28 -12.44 1.79
CA ARG A 8 1.79 -13.73 2.31
C ARG A 8 1.78 -14.84 1.25
N GLU A 9 1.66 -14.47 0.00
CA GLU A 9 1.54 -15.41 -1.11
C GLU A 9 2.90 -15.85 -1.63
N CYS A 10 3.75 -14.88 -1.95
CA CYS A 10 4.99 -15.12 -2.69
C CYS A 10 6.26 -14.83 -1.88
N GLY A 11 6.14 -14.38 -0.63
CA GLY A 11 7.27 -14.10 0.26
C GLY A 11 8.13 -12.89 -0.13
N ALA A 12 7.86 -12.27 -1.29
CA ALA A 12 8.55 -11.08 -1.76
C ALA A 12 8.37 -9.88 -0.82
N TYR A 13 9.27 -8.91 -0.92
CA TYR A 13 9.21 -7.70 -0.11
C TYR A 13 8.02 -6.82 -0.50
N LEU A 14 7.34 -6.30 0.52
CA LEU A 14 6.18 -5.42 0.38
C LEU A 14 6.63 -3.96 0.37
N THR A 15 6.19 -3.18 -0.63
CA THR A 15 6.48 -1.75 -0.73
C THR A 15 5.32 -0.93 -0.16
N PRO A 16 5.57 0.15 0.60
CA PRO A 16 4.51 1.00 1.12
C PRO A 16 3.65 1.56 -0.03
N HIS A 17 2.34 1.38 0.08
CA HIS A 17 1.39 1.80 -0.96
C HIS A 17 0.52 2.97 -0.48
N SER A 18 0.08 2.96 0.78
CA SER A 18 -0.69 4.07 1.34
C SER A 18 -0.38 4.33 2.81
N PHE A 19 -0.73 5.54 3.29
CA PHE A 19 -0.55 5.97 4.67
C PHE A 19 -1.81 6.70 5.17
N CYS A 20 -2.10 6.65 6.48
CA CYS A 20 -3.17 7.45 7.07
C CYS A 20 -2.63 8.83 7.42
N MET A 21 -3.34 9.86 6.98
CA MET A 21 -3.00 11.26 7.23
C MET A 21 -3.11 11.63 8.72
N GLY A 22 -3.97 10.94 9.47
CA GLY A 22 -4.14 11.15 10.92
C GLY A 22 -2.95 10.63 11.73
N CYS A 23 -2.55 9.37 11.51
CA CYS A 23 -1.42 8.75 12.22
C CYS A 23 -0.06 9.11 11.64
N ARG A 24 0.00 9.46 10.35
CA ARG A 24 1.25 9.51 9.55
C ARG A 24 2.00 8.17 9.54
N GLU A 25 1.24 7.07 9.54
CA GLU A 25 1.75 5.70 9.48
C GLU A 25 1.31 5.03 8.18
N HIS A 26 2.13 4.11 7.65
CA HIS A 26 1.77 3.27 6.51
C HIS A 26 0.66 2.29 6.90
N VAL A 27 -0.29 2.08 5.99
CA VAL A 27 -1.54 1.33 6.26
C VAL A 27 -1.80 0.26 5.22
N SER A 28 -1.20 0.38 4.04
CA SER A 28 -1.19 -0.68 3.06
C SER A 28 0.16 -0.77 2.37
N TRP A 29 0.46 -1.98 1.93
CA TRP A 29 1.66 -2.31 1.19
C TRP A 29 1.30 -3.16 -0.03
N GLU A 30 1.99 -2.93 -1.13
CA GLU A 30 1.80 -3.67 -2.38
C GLU A 30 2.99 -4.60 -2.61
N CYS A 31 2.70 -5.79 -3.14
CA CYS A 31 3.72 -6.70 -3.60
C CYS A 31 4.08 -6.42 -5.06
N GLY A 32 5.28 -5.93 -5.33
CA GLY A 32 5.76 -5.66 -6.69
C GLY A 32 5.94 -6.90 -7.58
N GLN A 33 5.87 -8.11 -7.03
CA GLN A 33 5.90 -9.36 -7.80
C GLN A 33 4.50 -9.87 -8.18
N CYS A 34 3.55 -9.69 -7.27
CA CYS A 34 2.28 -10.42 -7.28
C CYS A 34 1.09 -9.47 -7.44
N GLY A 35 1.31 -8.15 -7.36
CA GLY A 35 0.29 -7.10 -7.42
C GLY A 35 -0.71 -7.09 -6.26
N ARG A 36 -0.53 -7.99 -5.28
CA ARG A 36 -1.41 -8.06 -4.10
C ARG A 36 -1.12 -6.94 -3.13
N ILE A 37 -2.18 -6.43 -2.53
CA ILE A 37 -2.13 -5.43 -1.46
C ILE A 37 -2.40 -6.12 -0.13
N ASP A 38 -1.50 -5.91 0.84
CA ASP A 38 -1.69 -6.25 2.26
C ASP A 38 -2.00 -4.93 2.98
N ASP A 39 -3.23 -4.76 3.44
CA ASP A 39 -3.67 -3.58 4.17
C ASP A 39 -4.12 -3.92 5.60
N TYR A 40 -3.95 -2.95 6.49
CA TYR A 40 -4.43 -3.02 7.85
C TYR A 40 -5.43 -1.90 8.05
N THR A 41 -6.66 -2.30 8.35
CA THR A 41 -7.69 -1.34 8.74
C THR A 41 -7.38 -0.86 10.16
N HIS A 42 -7.11 0.43 10.32
CA HIS A 42 -7.18 1.09 11.61
C HIS A 42 -8.39 2.03 11.66
N VAL A 43 -9.05 2.09 12.80
CA VAL A 43 -10.30 2.83 12.97
C VAL A 43 -10.00 4.18 13.61
N HIS A 44 -10.24 5.25 12.86
CA HIS A 44 -10.28 6.62 13.36
C HIS A 44 -11.65 7.17 13.04
N ASN A 45 -12.29 7.90 13.97
CA ASN A 45 -13.57 8.58 13.69
C ASN A 45 -13.53 9.53 12.47
N TYR A 46 -12.33 9.86 11.96
CA TYR A 46 -12.10 10.82 10.87
C TYR A 46 -11.08 10.40 9.79
N CYS A 47 -10.38 9.25 9.88
CA CYS A 47 -9.39 8.84 8.87
C CYS A 47 -10.04 7.86 7.88
N ARG A 48 -10.53 8.35 6.73
CA ARG A 48 -10.71 7.51 5.54
C ARG A 48 -9.34 7.43 4.85
N ALA A 49 -8.80 6.23 4.65
CA ALA A 49 -7.49 6.02 4.03
C ALA A 49 -7.33 6.92 2.78
N ALA A 50 -6.27 7.73 2.77
CA ALA A 50 -6.01 8.65 1.67
C ALA A 50 -5.35 7.88 0.53
N PHE A 51 -6.15 7.46 -0.46
CA PHE A 51 -5.63 6.90 -1.70
C PHE A 51 -4.84 7.96 -2.46
N LYS A 52 -3.51 7.81 -2.53
CA LYS A 52 -2.73 8.37 -3.64
C LYS A 52 -2.70 7.32 -4.74
N ARG A 53 -3.66 7.37 -5.67
CA ARG A 53 -3.44 6.73 -6.97
C ARG A 53 -2.38 7.57 -7.67
N GLU A 54 -1.18 7.04 -7.78
CA GLU A 54 -0.16 7.62 -8.65
C GLU A 54 -0.72 7.50 -10.08
N ILE A 55 -1.07 8.64 -10.68
CA ILE A 55 -1.47 8.70 -12.08
C ILE A 55 -0.18 8.42 -12.86
N VAL A 56 0.00 7.20 -13.32
CA VAL A 56 1.01 6.89 -14.33
C VAL A 56 0.54 7.57 -15.61
N VAL A 57 1.08 8.75 -15.89
CA VAL A 57 0.85 9.44 -17.15
C VAL A 57 1.69 8.71 -18.20
N GLU A 58 1.14 7.66 -18.82
CA GLU A 58 1.71 7.10 -20.05
C GLU A 58 1.65 8.17 -21.13
N THR A 59 2.76 8.88 -21.32
CA THR A 59 2.93 9.78 -22.45
C THR A 59 3.13 8.92 -23.68
N VAL A 60 2.04 8.61 -24.38
CA VAL A 60 2.08 8.01 -25.71
C VAL A 60 2.75 9.03 -26.64
N ARG A 61 4.02 8.79 -26.98
CA ARG A 61 4.73 9.52 -28.05
C ARG A 61 4.18 9.04 -29.39
N GLY A 62 3.36 9.87 -30.03
CA GLY A 62 3.11 9.82 -31.47
C GLY A 62 4.17 10.59 -32.25
#